data_AF-A0A1A8CF04-F1
#
_entry.id   AF-A0A1A8CF04-F1
#
_cell.length_a   1.000
_cell.length_b   1.000
_cell.length_c   1.000
_cell.angle_alpha   90.00
_cell.angle_beta   90.00
_cell.angle_gamma   90.00
#
_symmetry.space_group_name_H-M   'P 1'
#
loop_
_entity.id
_entity.type
_entity.pdbx_description
1 polymer ?
#
loop_
_entity_poly.entity_id
_entity_poly.type
_entity_poly.pdbx_seq_one_letter_code
_entity_poly.pdbx_strand_id
1 'polypeptide(L)'
;VQSTGQQQCKNYDSLLDLSSDLQAARAMTIISIMLSSISLLVVFCGADFTTCVQNEGAKSKLSLAAGVGLLLAGLLVIIPVSWSANITVRNFN
;
A
#
# COMPACT_ATOMS: atom_id res chain seq x y z
N VAL A 1 -41.31 13.01 -6.49
CA VAL A 1 -39.99 12.67 -7.07
C VAL A 1 -39.11 12.10 -5.97
N GLN A 2 -38.93 10.79 -5.96
CA GLN A 2 -38.11 10.13 -4.95
C GLN A 2 -36.64 10.42 -5.30
N SER A 3 -36.02 11.38 -4.60
CA SER A 3 -34.58 11.63 -4.68
C SER A 3 -33.88 10.57 -3.82
N THR A 4 -34.04 9.29 -4.18
CA THR A 4 -33.13 8.27 -3.65
C THR A 4 -31.78 8.58 -4.26
N GLY A 5 -30.88 9.14 -3.45
CA GLY A 5 -29.45 9.20 -3.77
C GLY A 5 -28.90 7.79 -3.85
N GLN A 6 -29.27 7.05 -4.90
CA GLN A 6 -28.68 5.75 -5.21
C GLN A 6 -27.24 6.04 -5.62
N GLN A 7 -26.29 5.73 -4.75
CA GLN A 7 -24.88 5.68 -5.13
C GLN A 7 -24.72 4.58 -6.17
N GLN A 8 -24.71 4.98 -7.45
CA GLN A 8 -24.42 4.06 -8.54
C GLN A 8 -22.91 3.85 -8.60
N CYS A 9 -22.47 2.69 -8.10
CA CYS A 9 -21.09 2.26 -8.27
C CYS A 9 -20.98 1.54 -9.62
N LYS A 10 -20.44 2.22 -10.63
CA LYS A 10 -20.13 1.62 -11.93
C LYS A 10 -18.65 1.27 -11.96
N ASN A 11 -18.32 0.01 -12.21
CA ASN A 11 -16.94 -0.39 -12.45
C ASN A 11 -16.41 0.30 -13.71
N TYR A 12 -15.12 0.66 -13.72
CA TYR A 12 -14.48 1.16 -14.93
C TYR A 12 -14.42 0.03 -15.97
N ASP A 13 -15.12 0.23 -17.09
CA ASP A 13 -15.23 -0.76 -18.17
C ASP A 13 -13.90 -0.95 -18.93
N SER A 14 -12.92 -0.04 -18.80
CA SER A 14 -11.60 -0.16 -19.43
C SER A 14 -10.51 0.67 -18.72
N LEU A 15 -9.27 0.14 -18.72
CA LEU A 15 -8.09 0.82 -18.18
C LEU A 15 -7.72 2.11 -18.93
N LEU A 16 -8.22 2.29 -20.16
CA LEU A 16 -8.05 3.50 -20.98
C LEU A 16 -9.02 4.64 -20.63
N ASP A 17 -10.09 4.36 -19.89
CA ASP A 17 -11.06 5.38 -19.44
C ASP A 17 -10.62 6.05 -18.12
N LEU A 18 -9.50 5.58 -17.58
CA LEU A 18 -8.92 6.04 -16.33
C LEU A 18 -7.73 6.96 -16.64
N SER A 19 -7.71 8.16 -16.07
CA SER A 19 -6.61 9.11 -16.23
C SER A 19 -5.27 8.47 -15.83
N SER A 20 -4.21 8.78 -16.59
CA SER A 20 -2.86 8.23 -16.40
C SER A 20 -2.34 8.39 -14.97
N ASP A 21 -2.73 9.46 -14.28
CA ASP A 21 -2.36 9.72 -12.89
C ASP A 21 -2.97 8.69 -11.93
N LEU A 22 -4.21 8.26 -12.19
CA LEU A 22 -4.87 7.25 -11.37
C LEU A 22 -4.30 5.85 -11.63
N GLN A 23 -3.88 5.57 -12.86
CA GLN A 23 -3.18 4.33 -13.20
C GLN A 23 -1.81 4.24 -12.50
N ALA A 24 -1.05 5.34 -12.47
CA ALA A 24 0.20 5.43 -11.73
C ALA A 24 -0.01 5.26 -10.22
N ALA A 25 -1.02 5.93 -9.65
CA ALA A 25 -1.37 5.79 -8.23
C ALA A 25 -1.73 4.34 -7.86
N ARG A 26 -2.47 3.64 -8.72
CA ARG A 26 -2.80 2.22 -8.55
C ARG A 26 -1.54 1.34 -8.56
N ALA A 27 -0.63 1.56 -9.51
CA ALA A 27 0.62 0.80 -9.59
C ALA A 27 1.48 1.00 -8.34
N MET A 28 1.66 2.24 -7.89
CA MET A 28 2.40 2.55 -6.66
C MET A 28 1.78 1.89 -5.43
N THR A 29 0.44 1.91 -5.32
CA THR A 29 -0.29 1.27 -4.22
C THR A 29 -0.08 -0.24 -4.20
N ILE A 30 -0.18 -0.91 -5.36
CA ILE A 30 0.03 -2.36 -5.47
C ILE A 30 1.46 -2.73 -5.07
N ILE A 31 2.46 -2.01 -5.58
CA ILE A 31 3.88 -2.24 -5.25
C ILE A 31 4.10 -2.07 -3.75
N SER A 32 3.52 -1.02 -3.15
CA SER A 32 3.60 -0.77 -1.71
C SER A 32 2.99 -1.90 -0.87
N ILE A 33 1.86 -2.47 -1.29
CA ILE A 33 1.21 -3.60 -0.62
C ILE A 33 2.11 -4.85 -0.71
N MET A 34 2.68 -5.13 -1.88
CA MET A 34 3.59 -6.26 -2.07
C MET A 34 4.86 -6.13 -1.22
N LEU A 35 5.43 -4.93 -1.13
CA LEU A 35 6.59 -4.68 -0.28
C LEU A 35 6.24 -4.80 1.21
N SER A 36 5.08 -4.32 1.61
CA SER A 36 4.57 -4.43 2.99
C SER A 36 4.33 -5.88 3.39
N SER A 37 3.74 -6.68 2.50
CA SER A 37 3.46 -8.10 2.77
C SER A 37 4.75 -8.91 2.91
N ILE A 38 5.74 -8.67 2.05
CA ILE A 38 7.07 -9.30 2.18
C ILE A 38 7.72 -8.89 3.50
N SER A 39 7.72 -7.60 3.84
CA SER A 39 8.30 -7.12 5.10
C SER A 39 7.63 -7.77 6.31
N LEU A 40 6.30 -7.89 6.29
CA LEU A 40 5.53 -8.54 7.35
C LEU A 40 5.89 -10.03 7.49
N LEU A 41 6.04 -10.76 6.37
CA LEU A 41 6.51 -12.14 6.39
C LEU A 41 7.90 -12.27 7.01
N VAL A 42 8.81 -11.34 6.73
CA VAL A 42 10.15 -11.32 7.34
C VAL A 42 10.08 -11.05 8.84
N VAL A 43 9.18 -10.16 9.31
CA VAL A 43 8.93 -9.97 10.75
C VAL A 43 8.47 -11.27 11.40
N PHE A 44 7.51 -11.97 10.78
CA PHE A 44 7.02 -13.25 11.30
C PHE A 44 8.09 -14.35 11.33
N CYS A 45 8.97 -14.40 10.33
CA CYS A 45 10.13 -15.31 10.32
C CYS A 45 11.20 -14.95 11.37
N GLY A 46 11.30 -13.68 11.76
CA GLY A 46 12.23 -13.20 12.79
C GLY A 46 11.70 -13.34 14.22
N ALA A 47 10.42 -13.65 14.41
CA ALA A 47 9.78 -13.77 15.72
C ALA A 47 10.23 -15.02 16.48
N ASP A 48 10.19 -14.97 17.81
CA ASP A 48 10.57 -16.10 18.66
C ASP A 48 9.60 -17.28 18.61
N PHE A 49 8.37 -17.03 18.16
CA PHE A 49 7.38 -18.08 17.94
C PHE A 49 7.61 -18.88 16.65
N THR A 50 8.47 -18.41 15.73
CA THR A 50 8.73 -19.06 14.44
C THR A 50 10.19 -19.53 14.35
N THR A 51 10.43 -20.84 14.43
CA THR A 51 11.77 -21.44 14.22
C THR A 51 12.10 -21.51 12.73
N CYS A 52 12.27 -20.35 12.08
CA CYS A 52 12.85 -20.27 10.73
C CYS A 52 14.38 -20.07 10.78
N VAL A 53 14.89 -19.40 11.82
CA VAL A 53 16.33 -19.08 11.99
C VAL A 53 16.75 -19.38 13.43
N GLN A 54 17.71 -20.28 13.61
CA GLN A 54 18.29 -20.63 14.92
C GLN A 54 19.39 -19.66 15.39
N ASN A 55 19.89 -18.79 14.50
CA ASN A 55 20.93 -17.82 14.85
C ASN A 55 20.31 -16.55 15.45
N GLU A 56 20.50 -16.34 16.75
CA GLU A 56 19.96 -15.19 17.50
C GLU A 56 20.39 -13.83 16.91
N GLY A 57 21.66 -13.72 16.49
CA GLY A 57 22.18 -12.51 15.83
C GLY A 57 21.56 -12.25 14.45
N ALA A 58 21.15 -13.30 13.74
CA ALA A 58 20.46 -13.16 12.47
C ALA A 58 19.00 -12.73 12.66
N LYS A 59 18.31 -13.21 13.71
CA LYS A 59 16.94 -12.75 14.06
C LYS A 59 16.89 -11.25 14.30
N SER A 60 17.82 -10.71 15.07
CA SER A 60 17.84 -9.28 15.41
C SER A 60 18.06 -8.41 14.15
N LYS A 61 18.98 -8.81 13.26
CA LYS A 61 19.21 -8.13 11.98
C LYS A 61 18.02 -8.24 11.02
N LEU A 62 17.36 -9.40 10.98
CA LEU A 62 16.17 -9.62 10.17
C LEU A 62 14.99 -8.77 10.64
N SER A 63 14.76 -8.71 11.95
CA SER A 63 13.70 -7.88 12.55
C SER A 63 13.94 -6.39 12.26
N LEU A 64 15.18 -5.91 12.40
CA LEU A 64 15.55 -4.54 12.07
C LEU A 64 15.34 -4.24 10.57
N ALA A 65 15.82 -5.12 9.69
CA ALA A 65 15.66 -4.95 8.24
C ALA A 65 14.18 -4.95 7.82
N ALA A 66 13.37 -5.82 8.42
CA ALA A 66 11.94 -5.89 8.17
C ALA A 66 11.20 -4.63 8.66
N GLY A 67 11.57 -4.11 9.83
CA GLY A 67 11.03 -2.84 10.34
C GLY A 67 11.34 -1.66 9.42
N VAL A 68 12.60 -1.55 8.95
CA VAL A 68 12.99 -0.51 7.97
C VAL A 68 12.22 -0.68 6.66
N GLY A 69 12.09 -1.91 6.16
CA GLY A 69 11.31 -2.21 4.96
C GLY A 69 9.84 -1.81 5.09
N LEU A 70 9.23 -2.06 6.25
CA LEU A 70 7.83 -1.74 6.52
C LEU A 70 7.62 -0.21 6.65
N LEU A 71 8.55 0.50 7.26
CA LEU A 71 8.55 1.98 7.28
C LEU A 71 8.67 2.57 5.88
N LEU A 72 9.60 2.06 5.06
CA LEU A 72 9.77 2.49 3.67
C LEU A 72 8.52 2.21 2.83
N ALA A 73 7.90 1.05 2.99
CA ALA A 73 6.65 0.72 2.33
C ALA A 73 5.51 1.67 2.75
N GLY A 74 5.40 1.98 4.05
CA GLY A 74 4.44 2.97 4.55
C GLY A 74 4.67 4.37 3.97
N LEU A 75 5.92 4.82 3.88
CA LEU A 75 6.26 6.09 3.22
C LEU A 75 5.87 6.10 1.74
N LEU A 76 6.05 4.98 1.04
CA LEU A 76 5.73 4.86 -0.38
C LEU A 76 4.22 4.96 -0.66
N VAL A 77 3.36 4.50 0.26
CA VAL A 77 1.90 4.60 0.11
C VAL A 77 1.37 6.01 0.37
N ILE A 78 2.08 6.81 1.19
CA ILE A 78 1.65 8.19 1.51
C ILE A 78 1.70 9.08 0.25
N ILE A 79 2.63 8.83 -0.66
CA ILE A 79 2.81 9.62 -1.90
C ILE A 79 1.55 9.58 -2.79
N PRO A 80 1.06 8.41 -3.27
CA PRO A 80 -0.13 8.36 -4.11
C PRO A 80 -1.40 8.79 -3.38
N VAL A 81 -1.50 8.56 -2.07
CA VAL A 81 -2.64 9.01 -1.26
C VAL A 81 -2.67 10.54 -1.17
N SER A 82 -1.53 11.17 -0.89
CA SER A 82 -1.42 12.63 -0.82
C SER A 82 -1.68 13.28 -2.17
N TRP A 83 -1.18 12.66 -3.26
CA TRP A 83 -1.45 13.12 -4.63
C TRP A 83 -2.94 13.05 -4.97
N SER A 84 -3.58 11.92 -4.68
CA SER A 84 -5.02 11.74 -4.88
C SER A 84 -5.84 12.79 -4.12
N ALA A 85 -5.52 13.00 -2.83
CA ALA A 85 -6.15 14.03 -2.01
C ALA A 85 -5.95 15.45 -2.58
N ASN A 86 -4.74 15.78 -3.04
CA ASN A 86 -4.45 17.08 -3.65
C ASN A 86 -5.26 17.31 -4.95
N ILE A 87 -5.36 16.29 -5.82
CA ILE A 87 -6.19 16.37 -7.03
C ILE A 87 -7.65 16.63 -6.63
N THR A 88 -8.19 15.88 -5.67
CA THR A 88 -9.56 16.04 -5.20
C THR A 88 -9.82 17.47 -4.72
N VAL A 89 -8.94 18.03 -3.86
CA VAL A 89 -9.07 19.42 -3.37
C VAL A 89 -9.01 20.43 -4.51
N ARG A 90 -8.09 20.25 -5.47
CA ARG A 90 -7.94 21.15 -6.63
C ARG A 90 -9.08 21.07 -7.62
N ASN A 91 -9.81 19.95 -7.68
CA ASN A 91 -11.02 19.86 -8.50
C ASN A 91 -12.23 20.52 -7.84
N PHE A 92 -12.24 20.66 -6.51
CA PHE A 92 -13.32 21.33 -5.78
C PHE A 92 -13.16 22.86 -5.66
N ASN A 93 -11.97 23.40 -5.93
CA ASN A 93 -11.67 24.83 -5.90
C ASN A 93 -11.44 25.40 -7.29
#